data_AF-A0A2M9HKT4-F1
#
_entry.id   AF-A0A2M9HKT4-F1
#
_cell.length_a   1.000
_cell.length_b   1.000
_cell.length_c   1.000
_cell.angle_alpha   90.00
_cell.angle_beta   90.00
_cell.angle_gamma   90.00
#
_symmetry.space_group_name_H-M   'P 1'
#
loop_
_entity.id
_entity.type
_entity.pdbx_description
1 polymer ?
#
loop_
_entity_poly.entity_id
_entity_poly.type
_entity_poly.pdbx_seq_one_letter_code
_entity_poly.pdbx_strand_id
1 'polypeptide(L)'
;MTGIQGGNPSYERHHHSWRGIVSCFNRWHHRNLTVAITLAIGIIIAVLLVSLLPQPWSGVVSNASNDSSRAMLTTSEHPEFTGPHKYEALTAWNSLHTELGRSILEDGVVTTGELVKVRKAYNECLSVYGLQAKTITDGNGEAIGESVVPIRGSMSSQQQSAVIDQCRTESDYRWLEPLANAQSAEQSTKESR
;
A
#
# COMPACT_ATOMS: atom_id res chain seq x y z
N MET A 1 -67.42 -40.05 -48.37
CA MET A 1 -67.84 -41.21 -47.56
C MET A 1 -67.83 -40.80 -46.11
N THR A 2 -68.97 -41.00 -45.46
CA THR A 2 -69.36 -40.60 -44.11
C THR A 2 -68.88 -41.59 -43.04
N GLY A 3 -68.61 -41.07 -41.83
CA GLY A 3 -68.83 -41.75 -40.55
C GLY A 3 -67.59 -41.98 -39.69
N ILE A 4 -67.63 -42.09 -38.36
CA ILE A 4 -68.63 -41.93 -37.29
C ILE A 4 -67.82 -41.91 -35.95
N GLN A 5 -68.38 -41.31 -34.88
CA GLN A 5 -68.21 -41.52 -33.41
C GLN A 5 -66.98 -42.29 -32.87
N GLY A 6 -66.28 -41.86 -31.83
CA GLY A 6 -66.81 -41.46 -30.51
C GLY A 6 -66.66 -42.62 -29.51
N GLY A 7 -65.86 -42.45 -28.46
CA GLY A 7 -65.69 -43.44 -27.40
C GLY A 7 -64.74 -42.96 -26.30
N ASN A 8 -65.30 -42.75 -25.11
CA ASN A 8 -64.64 -42.28 -23.89
C ASN A 8 -64.52 -43.47 -22.89
N PRO A 9 -64.06 -43.27 -21.65
CA PRO A 9 -62.76 -43.67 -21.10
C PRO A 9 -62.78 -45.04 -20.38
N SER A 10 -61.60 -45.68 -20.27
CA SER A 10 -61.42 -46.84 -19.40
C SER A 10 -60.61 -46.48 -18.15
N TYR A 11 -61.19 -46.81 -17.00
CA TYR A 11 -60.63 -46.74 -15.67
C TYR A 11 -59.45 -47.70 -15.52
N GLU A 12 -58.32 -47.23 -14.98
CA GLU A 12 -57.37 -48.13 -14.34
C GLU A 12 -56.83 -47.51 -13.05
N ARG A 13 -57.27 -48.12 -11.95
CA ARG A 13 -56.94 -47.80 -10.57
C ARG A 13 -55.73 -48.67 -10.22
N HIS A 14 -54.55 -48.06 -10.04
CA HIS A 14 -53.41 -48.72 -9.43
C HIS A 14 -52.88 -47.93 -8.23
N HIS A 15 -53.05 -48.53 -7.06
CA HIS A 15 -52.35 -48.21 -5.83
C HIS A 15 -50.86 -48.51 -5.99
N HIS A 16 -49.96 -47.60 -5.60
CA HIS A 16 -48.70 -47.98 -4.95
C HIS A 16 -48.12 -46.82 -4.11
N SER A 17 -47.95 -47.11 -2.82
CA SER A 17 -46.73 -46.83 -2.06
C SER A 17 -46.31 -45.36 -1.84
N TRP A 18 -46.89 -44.76 -0.80
CA TRP A 18 -46.18 -43.78 0.01
C TRP A 18 -45.10 -44.48 0.85
N ARG A 19 -43.83 -44.14 0.61
CA ARG A 19 -42.73 -44.04 1.61
C ARG A 19 -41.41 -43.79 0.88
N GLY A 20 -40.73 -42.69 1.20
CA GLY A 20 -39.29 -42.55 0.92
C GLY A 20 -38.80 -41.25 0.30
N ILE A 21 -39.24 -40.07 0.76
CA ILE A 21 -38.54 -38.81 0.43
C ILE A 21 -38.34 -37.98 1.70
N VAL A 22 -37.60 -38.51 2.68
CA VAL A 22 -37.06 -37.68 3.78
C VAL A 22 -35.70 -38.24 4.18
N SER A 23 -34.65 -38.00 3.39
CA SER A 23 -33.26 -38.23 3.85
C SER A 23 -32.17 -37.48 3.07
N CYS A 24 -32.41 -37.05 1.82
CA CYS A 24 -31.31 -36.49 1.02
C CYS A 24 -30.98 -35.01 1.28
N PHE A 25 -31.83 -34.24 1.95
CA PHE A 25 -31.58 -32.80 2.18
C PHE A 25 -30.63 -32.50 3.34
N ASN A 26 -30.43 -33.42 4.27
CA ASN A 26 -29.70 -33.13 5.52
C ASN A 26 -28.16 -33.20 5.37
N ARG A 27 -27.66 -33.90 4.34
CA ARG A 27 -26.21 -34.11 4.14
C ARG A 27 -25.54 -33.02 3.32
N TRP A 28 -26.31 -32.30 2.48
CA TRP A 28 -25.77 -31.22 1.63
C TRP A 28 -25.65 -29.90 2.39
N HIS A 29 -26.61 -29.58 3.27
CA HIS A 29 -26.54 -28.41 4.15
C HIS A 29 -25.37 -28.46 5.13
N HIS A 30 -25.04 -29.63 5.67
CA HIS A 30 -23.92 -29.77 6.62
C HIS A 30 -22.56 -29.44 6.00
N ARG A 31 -22.32 -29.81 4.73
CA ARG A 31 -21.05 -29.53 4.06
C ARG A 31 -20.85 -28.04 3.78
N ASN A 32 -21.90 -27.34 3.34
CA ASN A 32 -21.82 -25.91 3.07
C ASN A 32 -21.71 -25.09 4.37
N LEU A 33 -22.34 -25.54 5.47
CA LEU A 33 -22.21 -24.92 6.78
C LEU A 33 -20.78 -25.03 7.34
N THR A 34 -20.12 -26.16 7.13
CA THR A 34 -18.75 -26.40 7.64
C THR A 34 -17.71 -25.51 6.94
N VAL A 35 -17.88 -25.27 5.63
CA VAL A 35 -17.01 -24.38 4.84
C VAL A 35 -17.24 -22.91 5.20
N ALA A 36 -18.49 -22.50 5.43
CA ALA A 36 -18.81 -21.14 5.86
C ALA A 36 -18.24 -20.82 7.25
N ILE A 37 -18.31 -21.76 8.19
CA ILE A 37 -17.77 -21.60 9.55
C ILE A 37 -16.24 -21.48 9.52
N THR A 38 -15.55 -22.29 8.72
CA THR A 38 -14.08 -22.23 8.61
C THR A 38 -13.59 -20.93 7.97
N LEU A 39 -14.27 -20.40 6.95
CA LEU A 39 -13.97 -19.07 6.38
C LEU A 39 -14.21 -17.94 7.39
N ALA A 40 -15.30 -17.98 8.15
CA ALA A 40 -15.60 -16.97 9.16
C ALA A 40 -14.56 -16.95 10.28
N ILE A 41 -14.11 -18.13 10.75
CA ILE A 41 -13.07 -18.24 11.78
C ILE A 41 -11.73 -17.69 11.25
N GLY A 42 -11.36 -17.97 10.00
CA GLY A 42 -10.14 -17.43 9.39
C GLY A 42 -10.11 -15.90 9.32
N ILE A 43 -11.25 -15.27 9.00
CA ILE A 43 -11.37 -13.80 8.97
C ILE A 43 -11.26 -13.22 10.38
N ILE A 44 -11.87 -13.85 11.38
CA ILE A 44 -11.79 -13.38 12.78
C ILE A 44 -10.35 -13.46 13.32
N ILE A 45 -9.62 -14.53 13.01
CA ILE A 45 -8.21 -14.68 13.42
C ILE A 45 -7.32 -13.62 12.74
N ALA A 46 -7.55 -13.32 11.46
CA ALA A 46 -6.82 -12.27 10.74
C ALA A 46 -7.08 -10.86 11.33
N VAL A 47 -8.31 -10.55 11.73
CA VAL A 47 -8.68 -9.27 12.36
C VAL A 47 -8.10 -9.14 13.78
N LEU A 48 -8.03 -10.24 14.54
CA LEU A 48 -7.43 -10.26 15.88
C LEU A 48 -5.90 -10.11 15.84
N LEU A 49 -5.22 -10.61 14.81
CA LEU A 49 -3.77 -10.43 14.65
C LEU A 49 -3.38 -8.98 14.28
N VAL A 50 -4.25 -8.23 13.59
CA VAL A 50 -4.01 -6.81 13.26
C VAL A 50 -4.21 -5.88 14.46
N SER A 51 -4.98 -6.29 15.47
CA SER A 51 -5.26 -5.47 16.67
C SER A 51 -4.24 -5.66 17.82
N LEU A 52 -3.26 -6.57 17.65
CA LEU A 52 -2.15 -6.77 18.59
C LEU A 52 -0.88 -5.99 18.23
N LEU A 53 -0.86 -5.27 17.11
CA LEU A 53 0.20 -4.29 16.87
C LEU A 53 -0.13 -3.02 17.68
N PRO A 54 0.80 -2.52 18.51
CA PRO A 54 0.60 -1.24 19.19
C PRO A 54 0.35 -0.17 18.14
N GLN A 55 -0.78 0.54 18.23
CA GLN A 55 -1.06 1.73 17.43
C GLN A 55 -0.24 2.90 18.01
N PRO A 56 0.85 3.38 17.37
CA PRO A 56 1.74 4.36 18.00
C PRO A 56 1.23 5.80 18.04
N TRP A 57 0.04 6.11 17.49
CA TRP A 57 -0.29 7.49 17.09
C TRP A 57 -1.56 8.07 17.74
N SER A 58 -2.01 7.56 18.90
CA SER A 58 -3.18 8.13 19.60
C SER A 58 -2.88 9.38 20.44
N GLY A 59 -1.75 10.05 20.23
CA GLY A 59 -1.33 11.14 21.11
C GLY A 59 -0.48 12.21 20.43
N VAL A 60 -1.03 12.96 19.48
CA VAL A 60 -0.50 14.30 19.18
C VAL A 60 -1.64 15.30 19.23
N VAL A 61 -1.75 15.91 20.41
CA VAL A 61 -2.61 17.03 20.76
C VAL A 61 -2.20 18.28 19.96
N SER A 62 -3.21 18.94 19.41
CA SER A 62 -3.18 20.28 18.85
C SER A 62 -2.51 21.27 19.81
N ASN A 63 -1.31 21.75 19.48
CA ASN A 63 -0.77 23.01 20.00
C ASN A 63 0.26 23.57 19.01
N ALA A 64 -0.26 24.09 17.90
CA ALA A 64 0.49 24.94 16.99
C ALA A 64 0.16 26.40 17.31
N SER A 65 0.94 27.03 18.18
CA SER A 65 1.15 28.49 18.13
C SER A 65 2.32 28.87 19.04
N ASN A 66 3.30 29.57 18.45
CA ASN A 66 4.40 30.30 19.08
C ASN A 66 5.45 29.50 19.89
N ASP A 67 6.44 28.92 19.21
CA ASP A 67 7.84 29.00 19.70
C ASP A 67 8.85 28.59 18.60
N SER A 68 9.45 29.58 17.94
CA SER A 68 10.36 29.36 16.78
C SER A 68 11.77 28.90 17.18
N SER A 69 12.11 28.79 18.46
CA SER A 69 13.51 28.68 18.91
C SER A 69 13.78 27.58 19.95
N ARG A 70 12.84 26.67 20.20
CA ARG A 70 13.06 25.59 21.16
C ARG A 70 13.41 24.28 20.44
N ALA A 71 14.61 23.78 20.72
CA ALA A 71 15.00 22.41 20.35
C ALA A 71 14.00 21.44 20.99
N MET A 72 13.36 20.62 20.16
CA MET A 72 12.46 19.58 20.64
C MET A 72 13.29 18.45 21.23
N LEU A 73 13.13 18.21 22.53
CA LEU A 73 13.57 16.97 23.17
C LEU A 73 12.60 15.88 22.76
N THR A 74 12.98 15.06 21.77
CA THR A 74 12.29 13.80 21.53
C THR A 74 13.16 12.65 22.03
N THR A 75 12.52 11.64 22.61
CA THR A 75 13.14 10.43 23.17
C THR A 75 13.65 9.46 22.11
N SER A 76 13.76 9.89 20.85
CA SER A 76 14.38 9.17 19.74
C SER A 76 15.77 9.76 19.56
N GLU A 77 16.82 8.93 19.55
CA GLU A 77 18.17 9.37 19.20
C GLU A 77 18.14 9.90 17.76
N HIS A 78 17.93 11.20 17.60
CA HIS A 78 17.98 11.91 16.32
C HIS A 78 18.94 13.09 16.46
N PRO A 79 19.58 13.51 15.36
CA PRO A 79 20.42 14.69 15.38
C PRO A 79 19.58 15.94 15.65
N GLU A 80 20.24 16.98 16.14
CA GLU A 80 19.59 18.28 16.31
C GLU A 80 19.38 18.93 14.93
N PHE A 81 18.15 18.84 14.41
CA PHE A 81 17.79 19.50 13.16
C PHE A 81 17.65 21.01 13.35
N THR A 82 18.36 21.78 12.52
CA THR A 82 18.29 23.24 12.51
C THR A 82 17.87 23.75 11.12
N GLY A 83 17.56 25.05 11.02
CA GLY A 83 17.18 25.67 9.76
C GLY A 83 15.68 25.57 9.42
N PRO A 84 15.29 26.00 8.20
CA PRO A 84 13.89 26.16 7.80
C PRO A 84 13.16 24.83 7.61
N HIS A 85 13.88 23.75 7.29
CA HIS A 85 13.31 22.41 7.04
C HIS A 85 13.40 21.46 8.25
N LYS A 86 13.60 22.00 9.47
CA LYS A 86 13.85 21.18 10.66
C LYS A 86 12.69 20.23 11.03
N TYR A 87 11.45 20.65 10.78
CA TYR A 87 10.27 19.84 11.13
C TYR A 87 10.04 18.72 10.10
N GLU A 88 10.32 19.00 8.84
CA GLU A 88 10.30 18.03 7.75
C GLU A 88 11.41 16.99 7.94
N ALA A 89 12.63 17.43 8.31
CA ALA A 89 13.74 16.54 8.63
C ALA A 89 13.42 15.65 9.83
N LEU A 90 12.84 16.19 10.90
CA LEU A 90 12.40 15.40 12.05
C LEU A 90 11.30 14.40 11.68
N THR A 91 10.34 14.81 10.83
CA THR A 91 9.26 13.94 10.35
C THR A 91 9.81 12.80 9.51
N ALA A 92 10.74 13.11 8.59
CA ALA A 92 11.43 12.12 7.80
C ALA A 92 12.19 11.16 8.71
N TRP A 93 13.04 11.66 9.63
CA TRP A 93 13.82 10.85 10.56
C TRP A 93 12.99 9.79 11.28
N ASN A 94 11.85 10.21 11.85
CA ASN A 94 10.95 9.31 12.57
C ASN A 94 10.24 8.28 11.67
N SER A 95 10.30 8.48 10.36
CA SER A 95 9.69 7.63 9.34
C SER A 95 10.71 6.85 8.50
N LEU A 96 12.01 6.94 8.81
CA LEU A 96 13.08 6.22 8.12
C LEU A 96 13.16 4.77 8.60
N HIS A 97 13.23 3.85 7.64
CA HIS A 97 13.26 2.40 7.84
C HIS A 97 14.68 1.83 7.66
N THR A 98 15.58 2.57 7.02
CA THR A 98 16.92 2.09 6.66
C THR A 98 18.02 2.84 7.39
N GLU A 99 19.12 2.14 7.67
CA GLU A 99 20.35 2.76 8.19
C GLU A 99 20.95 3.74 7.19
N LEU A 100 20.82 3.47 5.88
CA LEU A 100 21.24 4.40 4.83
C LEU A 100 20.49 5.72 4.97
N GLY A 101 19.16 5.69 5.06
CA GLY A 101 18.36 6.89 5.23
C GLY A 101 18.74 7.66 6.48
N ARG A 102 18.95 6.96 7.60
CA ARG A 102 19.37 7.60 8.87
C ARG A 102 20.73 8.27 8.73
N SER A 103 21.71 7.58 8.15
CA SER A 103 23.06 8.13 7.93
C SER A 103 23.06 9.36 7.01
N ILE A 104 22.16 9.40 6.03
CA ILE A 104 22.02 10.56 5.11
C ILE A 104 21.44 11.77 5.84
N LEU A 105 20.51 11.55 6.77
CA LEU A 105 19.84 12.64 7.46
C LEU A 105 20.56 13.03 8.77
N GLU A 106 21.72 12.45 9.05
CA GLU A 106 22.46 12.66 10.30
C GLU A 106 22.96 14.11 10.46
N ASP A 107 23.31 14.77 9.35
CA ASP A 107 23.72 16.17 9.32
C ASP A 107 22.56 17.15 9.02
N GLY A 108 21.35 16.62 8.84
CA GLY A 108 20.14 17.39 8.52
C GLY A 108 20.02 17.86 7.07
N VAL A 109 20.94 17.49 6.18
CA VAL A 109 20.95 17.91 4.77
C VAL A 109 21.00 16.70 3.86
N VAL A 110 20.09 16.63 2.89
CA VAL A 110 20.10 15.56 1.89
C VAL A 110 20.79 16.09 0.63
N THR A 111 22.04 15.68 0.41
CA THR A 111 22.77 16.09 -0.79
C THR A 111 22.29 15.35 -2.04
N THR A 112 22.54 15.91 -3.22
CA THR A 112 22.24 15.22 -4.50
C THR A 112 22.96 13.88 -4.61
N GLY A 113 24.21 13.79 -4.13
CA GLY A 113 24.99 12.55 -4.15
C GLY A 113 24.41 11.46 -3.26
N GLU A 114 23.83 11.83 -2.12
CA GLU A 114 23.13 10.91 -1.22
C GLU A 114 21.79 10.48 -1.79
N LEU A 115 21.03 11.42 -2.37
CA LEU A 115 19.78 11.09 -3.04
C LEU A 115 20.00 10.09 -4.19
N VAL A 116 21.14 10.14 -4.88
CA VAL A 116 21.52 9.11 -5.87
C VAL A 116 21.68 7.72 -5.24
N LYS A 117 22.23 7.61 -4.02
CA LYS A 117 22.33 6.32 -3.31
C LYS A 117 20.95 5.78 -2.94
N VAL A 118 20.06 6.65 -2.47
CA VAL A 118 18.67 6.29 -2.14
C VAL A 118 17.91 5.87 -3.40
N ARG A 119 18.04 6.65 -4.49
CA ARG A 119 17.46 6.32 -5.81
C ARG A 119 17.98 4.98 -6.35
N LYS A 120 19.25 4.63 -6.07
CA LYS A 120 19.79 3.32 -6.42
C LYS A 120 19.08 2.20 -5.67
N ALA A 121 18.92 2.30 -4.35
CA ALA A 121 18.18 1.33 -3.55
C ALA A 121 16.70 1.23 -4.00
N TYR A 122 16.08 2.37 -4.32
CA TYR A 122 14.73 2.41 -4.88
C TYR A 122 14.62 1.63 -6.21
N ASN A 123 15.57 1.85 -7.13
CA ASN A 123 15.62 1.11 -8.41
C ASN A 123 15.94 -0.38 -8.23
N GLU A 124 16.75 -0.75 -7.26
CA GLU A 124 17.00 -2.15 -6.91
C GLU A 124 15.69 -2.83 -6.48
N CYS A 125 14.88 -2.18 -5.64
CA CYS A 125 13.54 -2.67 -5.27
C CYS A 125 12.61 -2.79 -6.50
N LEU A 126 12.52 -1.74 -7.32
CA LEU A 126 11.67 -1.73 -8.52
C LEU A 126 12.06 -2.84 -9.53
N SER A 127 13.35 -3.15 -9.63
CA SER A 127 13.87 -4.11 -10.62
C SER A 127 13.30 -5.52 -10.43
N VAL A 128 13.01 -5.91 -9.17
CA VAL A 128 12.39 -7.20 -8.83
C VAL A 128 11.04 -7.35 -9.53
N TYR A 129 10.30 -6.25 -9.64
CA TYR A 129 8.98 -6.19 -10.27
C TYR A 129 9.02 -5.84 -11.76
N GLY A 130 10.22 -5.73 -12.35
CA GLY A 130 10.36 -5.33 -13.74
C GLY A 130 10.01 -3.86 -13.99
N LEU A 131 10.21 -3.00 -13.00
CA LEU A 131 10.06 -1.56 -13.09
C LEU A 131 11.40 -0.85 -12.97
N GLN A 132 11.48 0.40 -13.44
CA GLN A 132 12.64 1.27 -13.28
C GLN A 132 12.20 2.74 -13.21
N ALA A 133 12.73 3.49 -12.25
CA ALA A 133 12.62 4.93 -12.18
C ALA A 133 13.59 5.59 -13.18
N LYS A 134 13.05 6.49 -14.01
CA LYS A 134 13.80 7.25 -15.01
C LYS A 134 13.56 8.73 -14.80
N THR A 135 14.65 9.49 -14.88
CA THR A 135 14.58 10.95 -14.92
C THR A 135 13.93 11.39 -16.22
N ILE A 136 12.96 12.28 -16.12
CA ILE A 136 12.36 12.99 -17.25
C ILE A 136 13.21 14.23 -17.46
N THR A 137 13.78 14.38 -18.66
CA THR A 137 14.54 15.57 -19.04
C THR A 137 13.74 16.42 -20.02
N ASP A 138 13.93 17.74 -19.97
CA ASP A 138 13.41 18.65 -20.99
C ASP A 138 14.24 18.61 -22.29
N GLY A 139 13.89 19.48 -23.24
CA GLY A 139 14.61 19.61 -24.52
C GLY A 139 16.06 20.12 -24.40
N ASN A 140 16.44 20.65 -23.24
CA ASN A 140 17.79 21.14 -22.95
C ASN A 140 18.62 20.12 -22.15
N GLY A 141 18.02 19.00 -21.73
CA GLY A 141 18.66 17.97 -20.92
C GLY A 141 18.52 18.19 -19.41
N GLU A 142 17.76 19.19 -18.97
CA GLU A 142 17.52 19.48 -17.56
C GLU A 142 16.48 18.53 -16.96
N ALA A 143 16.71 18.05 -15.74
CA ALA A 143 15.80 17.15 -15.07
C ALA A 143 14.52 17.89 -14.62
N ILE A 144 13.37 17.54 -15.21
CA ILE A 144 12.06 18.13 -14.91
C ILE A 144 11.14 17.21 -14.10
N GLY A 145 11.57 15.97 -13.84
CA GLY A 145 10.83 15.05 -13.00
C GLY A 145 11.35 13.63 -13.05
N GLU A 146 10.55 12.71 -12.55
CA GLU A 146 10.80 11.28 -12.55
C GLU A 146 9.55 10.52 -13.00
N SER A 147 9.74 9.46 -13.78
CA SER A 147 8.70 8.51 -14.15
C SER A 147 9.16 7.10 -13.89
N VAL A 148 8.27 6.24 -13.41
CA VAL A 148 8.53 4.81 -13.27
C VAL A 148 7.93 4.08 -14.47
N VAL A 149 8.80 3.39 -15.20
CA VAL A 149 8.42 2.67 -16.43
C VAL A 149 8.61 1.16 -16.27
N PRO A 150 7.75 0.33 -16.89
CA PRO A 150 8.00 -1.09 -16.99
C PRO A 150 9.19 -1.36 -17.93
N ILE A 151 10.13 -2.19 -17.48
CA ILE A 151 11.23 -2.72 -18.29
C ILE A 151 10.96 -4.15 -18.77
N ARG A 152 10.06 -4.88 -18.11
CA ARG A 152 9.62 -6.22 -18.50
C ARG A 152 8.22 -6.53 -17.95
N GLY A 153 7.46 -7.32 -18.70
CA GLY A 153 6.11 -7.75 -18.30
C GLY A 153 5.05 -6.65 -18.43
N SER A 154 3.81 -7.01 -18.09
CA SER A 154 2.67 -6.10 -18.02
C SER A 154 2.06 -6.16 -16.64
N MET A 155 1.78 -5.00 -16.06
CA MET A 155 1.18 -4.85 -14.74
C MET A 155 0.03 -3.85 -14.83
N SER A 156 -1.01 -4.02 -14.01
CA SER A 156 -2.08 -3.02 -13.95
C SER A 156 -1.56 -1.74 -13.29
N SER A 157 -2.17 -0.59 -13.61
CA SER A 157 -1.76 0.68 -12.99
C SER A 157 -1.89 0.67 -11.47
N GLN A 158 -2.89 -0.02 -10.92
CA GLN A 158 -3.07 -0.15 -9.47
C GLN A 158 -1.95 -0.95 -8.82
N GLN A 159 -1.57 -2.08 -9.43
CA GLN A 159 -0.44 -2.89 -8.95
C GLN A 159 0.87 -2.12 -9.08
N GLN A 160 1.07 -1.41 -10.20
CA GLN A 160 2.25 -0.59 -10.43
C GLN A 160 2.39 0.50 -9.36
N SER A 161 1.32 1.23 -9.07
CA SER A 161 1.31 2.24 -8.01
C SER A 161 1.61 1.63 -6.64
N ALA A 162 1.03 0.48 -6.31
CA ALA A 162 1.29 -0.19 -5.03
C ALA A 162 2.78 -0.60 -4.89
N VAL A 163 3.38 -1.13 -5.95
CA VAL A 163 4.82 -1.47 -5.97
C VAL A 163 5.68 -0.21 -5.85
N ILE A 164 5.32 0.86 -6.56
CA ILE A 164 6.01 2.15 -6.48
C ILE A 164 6.00 2.66 -5.04
N ASP A 165 4.82 2.70 -4.40
CA ASP A 165 4.66 3.21 -3.04
C ASP A 165 5.40 2.34 -2.02
N GLN A 166 5.34 1.01 -2.18
CA GLN A 166 6.11 0.08 -1.36
C GLN A 166 7.60 0.36 -1.50
N CYS A 167 8.14 0.34 -2.72
CA CYS A 167 9.56 0.54 -2.94
C CYS A 167 10.05 1.92 -2.50
N ARG A 168 9.23 2.97 -2.62
CA ARG A 168 9.56 4.30 -2.10
C ARG A 168 9.66 4.33 -0.57
N THR A 169 8.81 3.55 0.10
CA THR A 169 8.80 3.45 1.57
C THR A 169 9.99 2.62 2.06
N GLU A 170 10.20 1.44 1.50
CA GLU A 170 11.28 0.50 1.89
C GLU A 170 12.69 1.06 1.63
N SER A 171 12.83 1.94 0.62
CA SER A 171 14.12 2.59 0.32
C SER A 171 14.29 3.94 1.00
N ASP A 172 13.32 4.40 1.80
CA ASP A 172 13.23 5.77 2.35
C ASP A 172 13.18 6.90 1.31
N TYR A 173 13.12 6.58 0.02
CA TYR A 173 13.02 7.56 -1.07
C TYR A 173 11.81 8.49 -0.91
N ARG A 174 10.69 7.97 -0.38
CA ARG A 174 9.47 8.72 -0.08
C ARG A 174 9.72 9.95 0.80
N TRP A 175 10.66 9.85 1.73
CA TRP A 175 10.92 10.88 2.74
C TRP A 175 12.08 11.78 2.36
N LEU A 176 13.11 11.20 1.73
CA LEU A 176 14.35 11.92 1.41
C LEU A 176 14.27 12.74 0.10
N GLU A 177 13.52 12.28 -0.91
CA GLU A 177 13.37 13.03 -2.17
C GLU A 177 12.73 14.42 -1.97
N PRO A 178 11.58 14.55 -1.27
CA PRO A 178 10.97 15.86 -1.08
C PRO A 178 11.85 16.82 -0.29
N LEU A 179 12.58 16.30 0.71
CA LEU A 179 13.52 17.08 1.51
C LEU A 179 14.67 17.62 0.67
N ALA A 180 15.32 16.76 -0.12
CA ALA A 180 16.40 17.16 -1.01
C ALA A 180 15.96 18.24 -2.02
N ASN A 181 14.77 18.08 -2.58
CA ASN A 181 14.21 19.04 -3.54
C ASN A 181 13.92 20.39 -2.89
N ALA A 182 13.36 20.40 -1.67
CA ALA A 182 13.09 21.63 -0.92
C ALA A 182 14.39 22.38 -0.58
N GLN A 183 15.41 21.65 -0.09
CA GLN A 183 16.71 22.21 0.27
C GLN A 183 17.46 22.77 -0.95
N SER A 184 17.38 22.08 -2.09
CA SER A 184 18.00 22.53 -3.35
C SER A 184 17.36 23.82 -3.88
N ALA A 185 16.02 23.94 -3.78
CA ALA A 185 15.30 25.14 -4.21
C ALA A 185 15.68 26.38 -3.38
N GLU A 186 15.95 26.21 -2.08
CA GLU A 186 16.37 27.30 -1.20
C GLU A 186 17.82 27.75 -1.47
N GLN A 187 18.72 26.82 -1.80
CA GLN A 187 20.09 27.16 -2.20
C GLN A 187 20.12 27.99 -3.49
N SER A 188 19.33 27.59 -4.50
CA SER A 188 19.24 28.32 -5.78
C SER A 188 18.71 29.76 -5.61
N THR A 189 17.77 29.98 -4.68
CA THR A 189 17.24 31.32 -4.39
C THR A 189 18.23 32.21 -3.62
N LYS A 190 19.18 31.65 -2.88
CA LYS A 190 20.23 32.41 -2.17
C LYS A 190 21.37 32.84 -3.09
N GLU A 191 21.74 32.04 -4.08
CA GLU A 191 22.79 32.42 -5.06
C GLU A 191 22.34 33.48 -6.08
N SER A 192 21.04 33.68 -6.24
CA SER A 192 20.48 34.66 -7.19
C SER A 192 20.29 36.07 -6.62
N ARG A 193 20.76 36.34 -5.40
CA ARG A 193 20.72 37.67 -4.75
C ARG A 193 22.12 38.23 -4.56
#